data_AF-A0A917P7S3-F1
#
_entry.id   AF-A0A917P7S3-F1
#
_cell.length_a   1.000
_cell.length_b   1.000
_cell.length_c   1.000
_cell.angle_alpha   90.00
_cell.angle_beta   90.00
_cell.angle_gamma   90.00
#
_symmetry.space_group_name_H-M   'P 1'
#
loop_
_entity.id
_entity.type
_entity.pdbx_description
1 polymer ?
#
loop_
_entity_poly.entity_id
_entity_poly.type
_entity_poly.pdbx_seq_one_letter_code
_entity_poly.pdbx_strand_id
1 'polypeptide(L)'
;MTQNNEISDRIASDLKARLEKEGEHLQVKDVNGEHVGTVDHLDGDQIKLTKGDSADGQHHFVPLSQVESMDDVAVYLNVAHSDLK
;
A
#
# COMPACT_ATOMS: atom_id res chain seq x y z
N MET A 1 -19.06 0.93 -14.91
CA MET A 1 -18.47 1.62 -13.74
C MET A 1 -17.63 0.63 -12.94
N THR A 2 -16.55 0.09 -13.53
CA THR A 2 -15.78 -0.99 -12.87
C THR A 2 -14.28 -0.99 -13.21
N GLN A 3 -13.69 0.15 -13.56
CA GLN A 3 -12.25 0.17 -13.89
C GLN A 3 -11.34 0.13 -12.65
N ASN A 4 -11.82 0.56 -11.47
CA ASN A 4 -10.95 0.67 -10.29
C ASN A 4 -10.46 -0.69 -9.76
N ASN A 5 -11.29 -1.73 -9.82
CA ASN A 5 -10.92 -3.05 -9.30
C ASN A 5 -9.86 -3.77 -10.17
N GLU A 6 -9.85 -3.53 -11.47
CA GLU A 6 -8.90 -4.15 -12.40
C GLU A 6 -7.50 -3.53 -12.29
N ILE A 7 -7.42 -2.26 -11.89
CA ILE A 7 -6.17 -1.54 -11.69
C ILE A 7 -5.48 -2.02 -10.41
N SER A 8 -6.23 -2.11 -9.31
CA SER A 8 -5.74 -2.57 -8.01
C SER A 8 -5.10 -3.96 -8.06
N ASP A 9 -5.70 -4.91 -8.79
CA ASP A 9 -5.18 -6.28 -8.91
C ASP A 9 -3.83 -6.33 -9.63
N ARG A 10 -3.69 -5.56 -10.73
CA ARG A 10 -2.42 -5.46 -11.46
C ARG A 10 -1.31 -4.85 -10.61
N ILE A 11 -1.65 -3.78 -9.86
CA ILE A 11 -0.74 -3.14 -8.90
C ILE A 11 -0.28 -4.16 -7.86
N ALA A 12 -1.21 -4.93 -7.28
CA ALA A 12 -0.89 -5.93 -6.27
C ALA A 12 0.04 -7.02 -6.78
N SER A 13 -0.23 -7.50 -8.00
CA SER A 13 0.59 -8.53 -8.65
C SER A 13 2.03 -8.05 -8.85
N ASP A 14 2.20 -6.80 -9.29
CA ASP A 14 3.51 -6.18 -9.46
C ASP A 14 4.21 -5.96 -8.11
N LEU A 15 3.49 -5.40 -7.13
CA LEU A 15 3.98 -5.16 -5.78
C LEU A 15 4.48 -6.47 -5.13
N LYS A 16 3.69 -7.54 -5.25
CA LYS A 16 4.03 -8.87 -4.75
C LYS A 16 5.30 -9.40 -5.42
N ALA A 17 5.39 -9.29 -6.75
CA ALA A 17 6.57 -9.74 -7.48
C ALA A 17 7.85 -8.99 -7.07
N ARG A 18 7.76 -7.69 -6.76
CA ARG A 18 8.91 -6.88 -6.31
C ARG A 18 9.35 -7.26 -4.88
N LEU A 19 8.39 -7.41 -3.97
CA LEU A 19 8.65 -7.85 -2.59
C LEU A 19 9.31 -9.24 -2.55
N GLU A 20 8.86 -10.17 -3.40
CA GLU A 20 9.42 -11.53 -3.50
C GLU A 20 10.83 -11.58 -4.12
N LYS A 21 11.18 -10.61 -4.97
CA LYS A 21 12.40 -10.67 -5.76
C LYS A 21 13.63 -10.21 -4.97
N GLU A 22 13.56 -9.05 -4.30
CA GLU A 22 14.71 -8.48 -3.56
C GLU A 22 14.34 -7.80 -2.23
N GLY A 23 13.14 -8.07 -1.69
CA GLY A 23 12.70 -7.43 -0.45
C GLY A 23 12.63 -5.90 -0.57
N GLU A 24 12.32 -5.40 -1.76
CA GLU A 24 12.15 -3.97 -1.97
C GLU A 24 10.90 -3.48 -1.24
N HIS A 25 11.13 -2.71 -0.19
CA HIS A 25 10.07 -2.10 0.61
C HIS A 25 9.62 -0.79 -0.05
N LEU A 26 8.38 -0.75 -0.55
CA LEU A 26 7.79 0.45 -1.13
C LEU A 26 7.17 1.32 -0.05
N GLN A 27 7.34 2.65 -0.16
CA GLN A 27 6.69 3.57 0.76
C GLN A 27 5.18 3.61 0.47
N VAL A 28 4.37 3.90 1.47
CA VAL A 28 2.94 4.08 1.34
C VAL A 28 2.59 5.48 1.77
N LYS A 29 1.98 6.21 0.85
CA LYS A 29 1.54 7.59 1.03
C LYS A 29 0.04 7.66 0.95
N ASP A 30 -0.54 8.47 1.82
CA ASP A 30 -1.97 8.70 1.82
C ASP A 30 -2.38 9.67 0.68
N VAL A 31 -3.68 9.94 0.58
CA VAL A 31 -4.24 10.89 -0.40
C VAL A 31 -3.71 12.32 -0.25
N ASN A 32 -3.25 12.71 0.96
CA ASN A 32 -2.60 13.99 1.22
C ASN A 32 -1.08 13.97 0.91
N GLY A 33 -0.52 12.81 0.58
CA GLY A 33 0.90 12.61 0.30
C GLY A 33 1.78 12.44 1.54
N GLU A 34 1.19 12.30 2.72
CA GLU A 34 1.87 11.99 3.97
C GLU A 34 2.33 10.54 4.00
N HIS A 35 3.51 10.32 4.56
CA HIS A 35 4.06 8.97 4.72
C HIS A 35 3.28 8.22 5.81
N VAL A 36 2.61 7.13 5.43
CA VAL A 36 1.83 6.26 6.34
C VAL A 36 2.68 5.12 6.88
N GLY A 37 3.57 4.59 6.05
CA GLY A 37 4.51 3.54 6.42
C GLY A 37 5.12 2.92 5.18
N THR A 38 5.77 1.77 5.35
CA THR A 38 6.40 1.04 4.25
C THR A 38 5.83 -0.37 4.15
N VAL A 39 5.71 -0.91 2.94
CA VAL A 39 5.16 -2.23 2.68
C VAL A 39 6.08 -3.33 3.23
N ASP A 40 5.54 -4.15 4.13
CA ASP A 40 6.18 -5.35 4.68
C ASP A 40 5.84 -6.58 3.82
N HIS A 41 4.55 -6.77 3.56
CA HIS A 41 4.04 -7.95 2.90
C HIS A 41 2.70 -7.67 2.21
N LEU A 42 2.34 -8.52 1.24
CA LEU A 42 1.03 -8.49 0.61
C LEU A 42 0.25 -9.74 1.03
N ASP A 43 -0.83 -9.55 1.78
CA ASP A 43 -1.72 -10.61 2.27
C ASP A 43 -3.00 -10.63 1.43
N GLY A 44 -3.00 -11.48 0.39
CA GLY A 44 -4.12 -11.57 -0.55
C GLY A 44 -4.39 -10.24 -1.24
N ASP A 45 -5.47 -9.56 -0.85
CA ASP A 45 -5.87 -8.25 -1.38
C ASP A 45 -5.54 -7.08 -0.45
N GLN A 46 -4.71 -7.30 0.57
CA GLN A 46 -4.34 -6.29 1.57
C GLN A 46 -2.82 -6.13 1.67
N ILE A 47 -2.39 -4.88 1.68
CA ILE A 47 -1.00 -4.50 1.91
C ILE A 47 -0.78 -4.39 3.42
N LYS A 48 0.14 -5.17 3.94
CA LYS A 48 0.58 -5.12 5.33
C LYS A 48 1.73 -4.13 5.46
N LEU A 49 1.57 -3.13 6.32
CA LEU A 49 2.62 -2.15 6.58
C LEU A 49 3.53 -2.58 7.74
N THR A 50 4.80 -2.18 7.64
CA THR A 50 5.80 -2.41 8.69
C THR A 50 5.50 -1.52 9.90
N LYS A 51 5.20 -2.14 11.04
CA LYS A 51 4.93 -1.45 12.32
C LYS A 51 6.02 -0.45 12.73
N GLY A 52 7.28 -0.75 12.42
CA GLY A 52 8.43 0.05 12.83
C GLY A 52 8.50 1.44 12.20
N ASP A 53 7.76 1.67 11.11
CA ASP A 53 7.84 2.89 10.31
C ASP A 53 6.53 3.70 10.32
N SER A 54 5.47 3.14 10.92
CA SER A 54 4.21 3.85 11.12
C SER A 54 4.35 4.86 12.27
N ALA A 55 4.05 6.13 11.99
CA ALA A 55 4.11 7.21 12.97
C ALA A 55 3.24 6.96 14.22
N ASP A 56 2.16 6.18 14.08
CA ASP A 56 1.23 5.81 15.15
C ASP A 56 1.61 4.50 15.89
N GLY A 57 2.63 3.76 15.43
CA GLY A 57 3.06 2.49 16.05
C GLY A 57 2.04 1.34 15.96
N GLN A 58 1.00 1.47 15.13
CA GLN A 58 -0.04 0.47 14.90
C GLN A 58 0.22 -0.37 13.64
N HIS A 59 -0.39 -1.56 13.57
CA HIS A 59 -0.34 -2.40 12.37
C HIS A 59 -1.44 -1.93 11.40
N HIS A 60 -1.06 -1.16 10.39
CA HIS A 60 -1.98 -0.73 9.35
C HIS A 60 -2.07 -1.80 8.25
N PHE A 61 -3.30 -2.15 7.89
CA PHE A 61 -3.61 -3.00 6.75
C PHE A 61 -4.37 -2.18 5.73
N VAL A 62 -3.81 -2.06 4.53
CA VAL A 62 -4.38 -1.24 3.47
C VAL A 62 -4.93 -2.14 2.37
N PRO A 63 -6.25 -2.27 2.20
CA PRO A 63 -6.83 -2.97 1.06
C PRO A 63 -6.42 -2.30 -0.25
N LEU A 64 -6.16 -3.11 -1.27
CA LEU A 64 -5.81 -2.62 -2.60
C LEU A 64 -6.91 -1.75 -3.24
N SER A 65 -8.16 -1.90 -2.80
CA SER A 65 -9.26 -1.03 -3.21
C SER A 65 -9.09 0.43 -2.79
N GLN A 66 -8.25 0.70 -1.77
CA GLN A 66 -7.87 2.04 -1.34
C GLN A 66 -6.63 2.56 -2.06
N VAL A 67 -5.96 1.73 -2.87
CA VAL A 67 -4.82 2.17 -3.68
C VAL A 67 -5.35 2.90 -4.91
N GLU A 68 -4.96 4.17 -5.05
CA GLU A 68 -5.27 4.97 -6.23
C GLU A 68 -4.26 4.71 -7.35
N SER A 69 -2.97 4.64 -6.99
CA SER A 69 -1.87 4.50 -7.93
C SER A 69 -0.62 3.97 -7.22
N MET A 70 0.33 3.44 -7.98
CA MET A 70 1.67 3.13 -7.47
C MET A 70 2.72 3.64 -8.44
N ASP A 71 3.86 4.03 -7.88
CA ASP A 71 5.11 4.30 -8.57
C ASP A 71 6.13 3.20 -8.25
N ASP A 72 7.31 3.29 -8.86
CA ASP A 72 8.47 2.42 -8.56
C ASP A 72 9.01 2.57 -7.12
N VAL A 73 8.62 3.61 -6.40
CA VAL A 73 9.16 3.95 -5.07
C VAL A 73 8.08 3.96 -3.99
N ALA A 74 6.83 4.30 -4.35
CA ALA A 74 5.76 4.49 -3.38
C ALA A 74 4.37 4.15 -3.94
N VAL A 75 3.47 3.72 -3.06
CA VAL A 75 2.06 3.48 -3.30
C VAL A 75 1.26 4.68 -2.80
N TYR A 76 0.31 5.16 -3.58
CA TYR A 76 -0.58 6.28 -3.24
C TYR A 76 -1.97 5.77 -2.98
N LEU A 77 -2.51 6.16 -1.83
CA LEU A 77 -3.86 5.80 -1.43
C LEU A 77 -4.84 6.91 -1.80
N ASN A 78 -6.10 6.52 -1.98
CA ASN A 78 -7.22 7.45 -2.12
C ASN A 78 -7.86 7.85 -0.76
N VAL A 79 -7.33 7.31 0.35
CA VAL A 79 -7.77 7.63 1.71
C VAL A 79 -6.67 8.29 2.51
N ALA A 80 -7.07 9.01 3.55
CA ALA A 80 -6.14 9.62 4.50
C ALA A 80 -5.66 8.62 5.55
N HIS A 81 -4.47 8.83 6.10
CA HIS A 81 -3.92 7.97 7.16
C HIS A 81 -4.89 7.88 8.36
N SER A 82 -5.60 8.97 8.65
CA SER A 82 -6.54 9.07 9.78
C SER A 82 -7.82 8.26 9.58
N ASP A 83 -8.11 7.82 8.35
CA ASP A 83 -9.25 6.97 8.00
C ASP A 83 -8.91 5.48 8.09
N LEU A 84 -7.62 5.13 8.16
CA LEU A 84 -7.16 3.76 8.40
C LEU A 84 -7.46 3.39 9.86
N LYS A 85 -8.38 2.44 10.06
CA LYS A 85 -8.83 1.96 11.38
C LYS A 85 -8.02 0.80 11.90
#